data_AF-C3YHZ7-F1
#
_entry.id   AF-C3YHZ7-F1
#
_cell.length_a   1.000
_cell.length_b   1.000
_cell.length_c   1.000
_cell.angle_alpha   90.00
_cell.angle_beta   90.00
_cell.angle_gamma   90.00
#
_symmetry.space_group_name_H-M   'P 1'
#
loop_
_entity.id
_entity.type
_entity.pdbx_description
1 polymer ?
#
loop_
_entity_poly.entity_id
_entity_poly.type
_entity_poly.pdbx_seq_one_letter_code
_entity_poly.pdbx_strand_id
1 'polypeptide(L)'
;MSDVDTNSQANKLKDMELFTKIQQSKEQGYRQALREAILSMDSCMEAKALQDIGNLRLQKGKHLKDSAEFDKAAALFAAALLRCTDPDMGQTLERRISYMEKLSRQLLQGYTPQLPNDCRSTANNNASRVAACDTMAKRVRKSQHLTEVISTEMLVAAIENRDTLKELEALKSLGDCYLEKGKETSVVSQFSKAATMYNKALAMCDKSDRDLEQTLHDRLSYAEERAAKRELSLDAGIIRTAGASQDHLHPDIQRWE
;
A
#
# COMPACT_ATOMS: atom_id res chain seq x y z
N MET A 1 -16.75 4.21 50.55
CA MET A 1 -15.63 4.91 49.86
C MET A 1 -15.16 4.14 48.61
N SER A 2 -16.03 3.39 47.91
CA SER A 2 -15.69 2.56 46.75
C SER A 2 -16.20 3.10 45.40
N ASP A 3 -17.20 3.99 45.39
CA ASP A 3 -17.95 4.31 44.17
C ASP A 3 -17.39 5.47 43.35
N VAL A 4 -16.52 6.29 43.94
CA VAL A 4 -15.85 7.41 43.25
C VAL A 4 -14.64 6.94 42.45
N ASP A 5 -13.93 5.91 42.94
CA ASP A 5 -12.72 5.38 42.31
C ASP A 5 -13.04 4.45 41.12
N THR A 6 -14.13 3.68 41.22
CA THR A 6 -14.65 2.85 40.12
C THR A 6 -15.17 3.69 38.95
N ASN A 7 -15.83 4.81 39.21
CA ASN A 7 -16.25 5.76 38.17
C ASN A 7 -15.06 6.45 37.49
N SER A 8 -14.00 6.78 38.23
CA SER A 8 -12.76 7.36 37.69
C SER A 8 -12.02 6.40 36.75
N GLN A 9 -11.90 5.13 37.13
CA GLN A 9 -11.30 4.09 36.28
C GLN A 9 -12.14 3.78 35.04
N ALA A 10 -13.46 3.70 35.18
CA ALA A 10 -14.37 3.48 34.07
C ALA A 10 -14.29 4.60 33.01
N ASN A 11 -14.12 5.85 33.44
CA ASN A 11 -13.95 6.98 32.52
C ASN A 11 -12.62 6.91 31.77
N LYS A 12 -11.51 6.57 32.45
CA LYS A 12 -10.20 6.38 31.79
C LYS A 12 -10.20 5.24 30.77
N LEU A 13 -10.90 4.14 31.07
CA LEU A 13 -11.08 3.02 30.14
C LEU A 13 -11.83 3.45 28.89
N LYS A 14 -12.95 4.19 29.04
CA LYS A 14 -13.71 4.73 27.91
C LYS A 14 -12.89 5.69 27.06
N ASP A 15 -12.09 6.56 27.69
CA ASP A 15 -11.22 7.50 26.97
C ASP A 15 -10.14 6.76 26.18
N MET A 16 -9.56 5.69 26.73
CA MET A 16 -8.60 4.84 26.01
C MET A 16 -9.25 4.06 24.86
N GLU A 17 -10.46 3.54 25.04
CA GLU A 17 -11.21 2.86 23.97
C GLU A 17 -11.53 3.82 22.82
N LEU A 18 -12.01 5.02 23.14
CA LEU A 18 -12.30 6.06 22.15
C LEU A 18 -11.04 6.48 21.40
N PHE A 19 -9.93 6.70 22.12
CA PHE A 19 -8.63 6.98 21.51
C PHE A 19 -8.21 5.87 20.55
N THR A 20 -8.29 4.61 20.98
CA THR A 20 -7.92 3.45 20.15
C THR A 20 -8.77 3.37 18.88
N LYS A 21 -10.07 3.62 18.98
CA LYS A 21 -10.99 3.60 17.85
C LYS A 21 -10.70 4.71 16.83
N ILE A 22 -10.42 5.93 17.31
CA ILE A 22 -10.01 7.05 16.46
C ILE A 22 -8.71 6.70 15.72
N GLN A 23 -7.76 6.09 16.42
CA GLN A 23 -6.48 5.69 15.82
C GLN A 23 -6.65 4.60 14.77
N GLN A 24 -7.49 3.59 15.00
CA GLN A 24 -7.82 2.57 13.99
C GLN A 24 -8.43 3.18 12.72
N SER A 25 -9.34 4.14 12.88
CA SER A 25 -9.94 4.84 11.73
C SER A 25 -8.91 5.63 10.92
N LYS A 26 -7.96 6.30 11.59
CA LYS A 26 -6.87 7.03 10.92
C LYS A 26 -5.90 6.07 10.23
N GLU A 27 -5.57 4.96 10.88
CA GLU A 27 -4.69 3.92 10.35
C GLU A 27 -5.21 3.41 9.00
N GLN A 28 -6.51 3.14 8.90
CA GLN A 28 -7.13 2.70 7.66
C GLN A 28 -7.03 3.76 6.55
N GLY A 29 -7.23 5.03 6.89
CA GLY A 29 -7.07 6.14 5.94
C GLY A 29 -5.64 6.25 5.41
N TYR A 30 -4.64 6.12 6.27
CA TYR A 30 -3.23 6.18 5.84
C TYR A 30 -2.79 4.95 5.05
N ARG A 31 -3.28 3.76 5.38
CA ARG A 31 -3.08 2.56 4.55
C ARG A 31 -3.64 2.73 3.15
N GLN A 32 -4.85 3.29 3.05
CA GLN A 32 -5.46 3.62 1.76
C GLN A 32 -4.60 4.63 0.98
N ALA A 33 -4.15 5.71 1.64
CA ALA A 33 -3.28 6.71 1.03
C ALA A 33 -1.94 6.10 0.55
N LEU A 34 -1.35 5.17 1.31
CA LEU A 34 -0.16 4.44 0.89
C LEU A 34 -0.41 3.65 -0.41
N ARG A 35 -1.51 2.90 -0.45
CA ARG A 35 -1.89 2.13 -1.65
C ARG A 35 -2.09 3.05 -2.86
N GLU A 36 -2.78 4.16 -2.68
CA GLU A 36 -3.05 5.13 -3.74
C GLU A 36 -1.76 5.80 -4.24
N ALA A 37 -0.85 6.17 -3.34
CA ALA A 37 0.44 6.75 -3.69
C ALA A 37 1.31 5.78 -4.51
N ILE A 38 1.32 4.49 -4.15
CA ILE A 38 2.01 3.46 -4.95
C ILE A 38 1.39 3.36 -6.34
N LEU A 39 0.07 3.39 -6.44
CA LEU A 39 -0.63 3.33 -7.73
C LEU A 39 -0.37 4.54 -8.63
N SER A 40 -0.24 5.73 -8.04
CA SER A 40 0.13 6.95 -8.76
C SER A 40 1.63 7.10 -8.96
N MET A 41 2.44 6.14 -8.49
CA MET A 41 3.90 6.20 -8.50
C MET A 41 4.45 7.48 -7.83
N ASP A 42 3.71 8.01 -6.85
CA ASP A 42 4.07 9.24 -6.16
C ASP A 42 4.91 8.91 -4.93
N SER A 43 6.23 8.99 -5.12
CA SER A 43 7.21 8.72 -4.05
C SER A 43 7.08 9.65 -2.85
N CYS A 44 6.67 10.91 -3.05
CA CYS A 44 6.49 11.88 -1.98
C CYS A 44 5.28 11.52 -1.12
N MET A 45 4.15 11.17 -1.76
CA MET A 45 2.96 10.72 -1.07
C MET A 45 3.14 9.34 -0.44
N GLU A 46 3.94 8.45 -1.03
CA GLU A 46 4.31 7.16 -0.44
C GLU A 46 5.10 7.38 0.86
N ALA A 47 6.12 8.24 0.83
CA ALA A 47 6.89 8.61 2.02
C ALA A 47 6.02 9.30 3.09
N LYS A 48 5.08 10.16 2.66
CA LYS A 48 4.15 10.85 3.58
C LYS A 48 3.21 9.88 4.27
N ALA A 49 2.62 8.94 3.53
CA ALA A 49 1.73 7.92 4.10
C ALA A 49 2.47 7.05 5.12
N LEU A 50 3.69 6.61 4.79
CA LEU A 50 4.55 5.86 5.71
C LEU A 50 4.91 6.67 6.97
N GLN A 51 5.22 7.97 6.82
CA GLN A 51 5.44 8.87 7.94
C GLN A 51 4.21 8.94 8.87
N ASP A 52 3.01 9.05 8.31
CA ASP A 52 1.78 9.17 9.10
C ASP A 52 1.43 7.89 9.85
N ILE A 53 1.66 6.72 9.25
CA ILE A 53 1.58 5.44 9.93
C ILE A 53 2.65 5.34 11.02
N GLY A 54 3.89 5.78 10.75
CA GLY A 54 4.97 5.80 11.73
C GLY A 54 4.67 6.70 12.93
N ASN A 55 4.08 7.86 12.70
CA ASN A 55 3.60 8.77 13.75
C ASN A 55 2.52 8.12 14.62
N LEU A 56 1.64 7.31 14.02
CA LEU A 56 0.63 6.56 14.75
C LEU A 56 1.25 5.53 15.69
N ARG A 57 2.23 4.76 15.19
CA ARG A 57 3.00 3.80 16.00
C ARG A 57 3.76 4.49 17.13
N LEU A 58 4.42 5.61 16.83
CA LEU A 58 5.08 6.44 17.83
C LEU A 58 4.13 6.92 18.93
N GLN A 59 2.92 7.34 18.56
CA GLN A 59 1.90 7.71 19.54
C GLN A 59 1.49 6.52 20.41
N LYS A 60 1.27 5.34 19.82
CA LYS A 60 0.95 4.11 20.58
C LYS A 60 2.09 3.74 21.53
N GLY A 61 3.34 3.73 21.06
CA GLY A 61 4.54 3.46 21.86
C GLY A 61 4.72 4.45 23.02
N LYS A 62 4.41 5.74 22.82
CA LYS A 62 4.41 6.75 23.89
C LYS A 62 3.37 6.45 24.99
N HIS A 63 2.14 6.09 24.62
CA HIS A 63 1.06 5.85 25.58
C HIS A 63 1.24 4.53 26.32
N LEU A 64 1.61 3.47 25.59
CA LEU A 64 1.73 2.12 26.14
C LEU A 64 3.11 1.86 26.76
N LYS A 65 4.10 2.74 26.51
CA LYS A 65 5.51 2.50 26.82
C LYS A 65 5.99 1.17 26.23
N ASP A 66 5.62 0.93 24.98
CA ASP A 66 5.89 -0.32 24.26
C ASP A 66 7.05 -0.12 23.29
N SER A 67 8.16 -0.82 23.52
CA SER A 67 9.34 -0.81 22.65
C SER A 67 9.02 -1.33 21.25
N ALA A 68 8.12 -2.30 21.10
CA ALA A 68 7.77 -2.85 19.80
C ALA A 68 7.08 -1.81 18.91
N GLU A 69 6.24 -0.93 19.48
CA GLU A 69 5.63 0.17 18.74
C GLU A 69 6.66 1.25 18.35
N PHE A 70 7.73 1.43 19.15
CA PHE A 70 8.88 2.26 18.75
C PHE A 70 9.67 1.63 17.59
N ASP A 71 9.93 0.31 17.61
CA ASP A 71 10.61 -0.39 16.51
C ASP A 71 9.81 -0.31 15.20
N LYS A 72 8.49 -0.49 15.26
CA LYS A 72 7.60 -0.32 14.10
C LYS A 72 7.64 1.11 13.55
N ALA A 73 7.59 2.12 14.43
CA ALA A 73 7.72 3.51 14.03
C ALA A 73 9.06 3.77 13.34
N ALA A 74 10.15 3.22 13.88
CA ALA A 74 11.49 3.33 13.32
C ALA A 74 11.60 2.70 11.93
N ALA A 75 11.01 1.50 11.76
CA ALA A 75 10.95 0.83 10.46
C ALA A 75 10.20 1.67 9.42
N LEU A 76 9.04 2.23 9.78
CA LEU A 76 8.23 3.06 8.89
C LEU A 76 8.92 4.37 8.51
N PHE A 77 9.57 5.06 9.46
CA PHE A 77 10.32 6.28 9.15
C PHE A 77 11.54 6.01 8.27
N ALA A 78 12.26 4.91 8.50
CA ALA A 78 13.39 4.54 7.67
C ALA A 78 12.94 4.14 6.25
N ALA A 79 11.84 3.38 6.13
CA ALA A 79 11.24 3.07 4.84
C ALA A 79 10.76 4.32 4.10
N ALA A 80 10.15 5.27 4.81
CA ALA A 80 9.77 6.57 4.24
C ALA A 80 10.99 7.33 3.73
N LEU A 81 12.08 7.37 4.50
CA LEU A 81 13.31 8.09 4.13
C LEU A 81 13.96 7.47 2.90
N LEU A 82 14.04 6.14 2.82
CA LEU A 82 14.59 5.41 1.67
C LEU A 82 13.82 5.68 0.37
N ARG A 83 12.51 5.90 0.48
CA ARG A 83 11.61 6.10 -0.67
C ARG A 83 11.40 7.58 -1.00
N CYS A 84 11.91 8.48 -0.16
CA CYS A 84 11.73 9.91 -0.32
C CYS A 84 12.67 10.46 -1.38
N THR A 85 12.13 11.19 -2.35
CA THR A 85 12.90 11.93 -3.36
C THR A 85 13.01 13.42 -3.03
N ASP A 86 12.16 13.92 -2.11
CA ASP A 86 12.10 15.31 -1.69
C ASP A 86 13.05 15.60 -0.50
N PRO A 87 14.00 16.55 -0.62
CA PRO A 87 14.96 16.84 0.44
C PRO A 87 14.34 17.43 1.72
N ASP A 88 13.30 18.26 1.62
CA ASP A 88 12.66 18.92 2.77
C ASP A 88 11.86 17.90 3.59
N MET A 89 11.19 16.97 2.91
CA MET A 89 10.55 15.80 3.51
C MET A 89 11.60 14.87 4.13
N GLY A 90 12.75 14.66 3.48
CA GLY A 90 13.88 13.93 4.03
C GLY A 90 14.34 14.49 5.38
N GLN A 91 14.59 15.80 5.47
CA GLN A 91 14.94 16.46 6.73
C GLN A 91 13.83 16.33 7.79
N THR A 92 12.57 16.40 7.36
CA THR A 92 11.42 16.21 8.26
C THR A 92 11.42 14.80 8.87
N LEU A 93 11.75 13.78 8.08
CA LEU A 93 11.87 12.39 8.52
C LEU A 93 13.05 12.19 9.47
N GLU A 94 14.22 12.75 9.18
CA GLU A 94 15.39 12.71 10.07
C GLU A 94 15.11 13.33 11.44
N ARG A 95 14.43 14.48 11.47
CA ARG A 95 13.98 15.12 12.72
C ARG A 95 13.01 14.23 13.48
N ARG A 96 12.11 13.52 12.78
CA ARG A 96 11.16 12.59 13.40
C ARG A 96 11.86 11.37 13.99
N ILE A 97 12.81 10.77 13.28
CA ILE A 97 13.65 9.67 13.77
C ILE A 97 14.40 10.12 15.03
N SER A 98 15.09 11.26 14.96
CA SER A 98 15.83 11.84 16.09
C SER A 98 14.93 12.10 17.31
N TYR A 99 13.73 12.62 17.09
CA TYR A 99 12.75 12.86 18.15
C TYR A 99 12.27 11.54 18.79
N MET A 100 11.92 10.55 17.96
CA MET A 100 11.49 9.24 18.40
C MET A 100 12.54 8.56 19.27
N GLU A 101 13.81 8.54 18.84
CA GLU A 101 14.89 7.94 19.63
C GLU A 101 15.12 8.64 20.98
N LYS A 102 15.08 9.98 21.00
CA LYS A 102 15.21 10.74 22.25
C LYS A 102 14.08 10.36 23.20
N LEU A 103 12.86 10.28 22.67
CA LEU A 103 11.68 9.91 23.45
C LEU A 103 11.75 8.47 23.96
N SER A 104 12.17 7.50 23.14
CA SER A 104 12.30 6.11 23.56
C SER A 104 13.35 5.96 24.67
N ARG A 105 14.51 6.64 24.54
CA ARG A 105 15.56 6.62 25.57
C ARG A 105 15.05 7.18 26.90
N GLN A 106 14.25 8.25 26.85
CA GLN A 106 13.66 8.85 28.04
C GLN A 106 12.61 7.96 28.70
N LEU A 107 11.74 7.31 27.92
CA LEU A 107 10.62 6.53 28.44
C LEU A 107 10.99 5.09 28.81
N LEU A 108 11.99 4.51 28.15
CA LEU A 108 12.33 3.09 28.20
C LEU A 108 13.78 2.85 28.67
N GLN A 109 14.25 3.66 29.63
CA GLN A 109 15.53 3.47 30.34
C GLN A 109 16.75 3.33 29.40
N GLY A 110 16.85 4.22 28.40
CA GLY A 110 17.98 4.23 27.47
C GLY A 110 17.82 3.33 26.25
N TYR A 111 16.70 2.62 26.10
CA TYR A 111 16.42 1.83 24.91
C TYR A 111 16.40 2.71 23.64
N THR A 112 17.09 2.22 22.60
CA THR A 112 17.12 2.83 21.28
C THR A 112 16.48 1.85 20.28
N PRO A 113 15.48 2.30 19.48
CA PRO A 113 14.83 1.46 18.50
C PRO A 113 15.84 1.03 17.46
N GLN A 114 15.69 -0.17 16.93
CA GLN A 114 16.61 -0.65 15.90
C GLN A 114 16.38 0.19 14.64
N LEU A 115 17.34 0.98 14.18
CA LEU A 115 17.26 1.60 12.85
C LEU A 115 17.92 0.68 11.83
N PRO A 116 17.47 0.67 10.55
CA PRO A 116 18.22 -0.02 9.52
C PRO A 116 19.57 0.71 9.41
N ASN A 117 20.65 0.08 9.87
CA ASN A 117 21.98 0.48 9.45
C ASN A 117 22.07 0.19 7.96
N ASP A 118 22.60 1.15 7.19
CA ASP A 118 22.95 0.96 5.78
C ASP A 118 23.69 -0.37 5.62
N CYS A 119 23.02 -1.39 5.06
CA CYS A 119 23.66 -2.56 4.51
C CYS A 119 22.68 -3.38 3.67
N ARG A 120 22.94 -3.32 2.38
CA ARG A 120 22.71 -4.31 1.32
C ARG A 120 23.25 -5.73 1.64
N SER A 121 23.10 -6.22 2.87
CA SER A 121 23.56 -7.55 3.29
C SER A 121 22.84 -8.02 4.55
N THR A 122 21.79 -8.80 4.40
CA THR A 122 21.67 -10.04 5.17
C THR A 122 21.11 -11.08 4.23
N ALA A 123 22.03 -11.77 3.57
CA ALA A 123 21.74 -13.02 2.89
C ALA A 123 21.14 -14.01 3.92
N ASN A 124 20.05 -14.64 3.49
CA ASN A 124 19.51 -15.92 3.93
C ASN A 124 19.29 -16.16 5.43
N ASN A 125 18.01 -16.33 5.77
CA ASN A 125 17.53 -17.60 6.34
C ASN A 125 16.23 -18.02 5.64
N ASN A 126 16.42 -18.56 4.46
CA ASN A 126 15.48 -19.39 3.71
C ASN A 126 15.28 -20.75 4.40
N ALA A 127 14.40 -20.82 5.40
CA ALA A 127 13.94 -22.10 5.98
C ALA A 127 12.53 -22.06 6.58
N SER A 128 11.64 -21.20 6.10
CA SER A 128 10.19 -21.28 6.38
C SER A 128 9.41 -20.84 5.15
N ARG A 129 9.59 -21.62 4.09
CA ARG A 129 8.93 -21.44 2.79
C ARG A 129 7.44 -21.75 2.92
N VAL A 130 6.63 -20.82 2.40
CA VAL A 130 5.50 -21.11 1.50
C VAL A 130 4.51 -22.18 1.99
N ALA A 131 3.84 -21.89 3.11
CA ALA A 131 2.65 -22.65 3.53
C ALA A 131 1.55 -21.80 4.18
N ALA A 132 1.66 -20.46 4.18
CA ALA A 132 0.72 -19.58 4.86
C ALA A 132 -0.14 -18.69 3.93
N CYS A 133 0.03 -18.75 2.61
CA CYS A 133 -0.72 -17.88 1.69
C CYS A 133 -1.57 -18.59 0.62
N ASP A 134 -1.48 -19.92 0.48
CA ASP A 134 -2.28 -20.66 -0.50
C ASP A 134 -3.72 -20.96 -0.05
N THR A 135 -4.10 -20.63 1.18
CA THR A 135 -5.40 -21.02 1.75
C THR A 135 -6.54 -20.01 1.50
N MET A 136 -6.30 -18.89 0.83
CA MET A 136 -7.35 -17.89 0.56
C MET A 136 -7.63 -17.60 -0.92
N ALA A 137 -6.84 -18.17 -1.85
CA ALA A 137 -7.09 -18.04 -3.28
C ALA A 137 -8.32 -18.85 -3.79
N LYS A 138 -8.89 -19.72 -2.94
CA LYS A 138 -10.07 -20.55 -3.27
C LYS A 138 -11.24 -20.27 -2.33
N ARG A 139 -11.83 -19.08 -2.41
CA ARG A 139 -13.26 -18.82 -2.13
C ARG A 139 -13.64 -17.42 -2.62
N VAL A 140 -14.11 -17.40 -3.87
CA VAL A 140 -14.71 -16.27 -4.57
C VAL A 140 -15.91 -15.69 -3.80
N ARG A 141 -16.14 -14.38 -3.96
CA ARG A 141 -17.41 -13.61 -3.79
C ARG A 141 -17.78 -12.91 -2.47
N LYS A 142 -16.86 -12.59 -1.55
CA LYS A 142 -17.14 -11.58 -0.50
C LYS A 142 -16.11 -10.45 -0.49
N SER A 143 -16.32 -9.60 -1.50
CA SER A 143 -15.74 -8.29 -1.83
C SER A 143 -14.23 -8.27 -2.10
N GLN A 144 -13.86 -8.03 -3.36
CA GLN A 144 -12.49 -7.67 -3.77
C GLN A 144 -11.90 -6.54 -2.92
N HIS A 145 -12.74 -5.64 -2.42
CA HIS A 145 -12.35 -4.59 -1.46
C HIS A 145 -11.73 -5.17 -0.18
N LEU A 146 -12.25 -6.28 0.35
CA LEU A 146 -11.69 -6.95 1.53
C LEU A 146 -10.30 -7.51 1.21
N THR A 147 -10.07 -8.03 0.00
CA THR A 147 -8.75 -8.49 -0.45
C THR A 147 -7.77 -7.33 -0.60
N GLU A 148 -8.16 -6.20 -1.22
CA GLU A 148 -7.31 -5.00 -1.32
C GLU A 148 -6.91 -4.49 0.08
N VAL A 149 -7.87 -4.43 1.01
CA VAL A 149 -7.61 -4.00 2.40
C VAL A 149 -6.63 -4.95 3.08
N ILE A 150 -6.91 -6.26 3.09
CA ILE A 150 -6.04 -7.26 3.73
C ILE A 150 -4.63 -7.21 3.15
N SER A 151 -4.48 -7.13 1.83
CA SER A 151 -3.15 -7.04 1.20
C SER A 151 -2.42 -5.75 1.55
N THR A 152 -3.14 -4.63 1.73
CA THR A 152 -2.54 -3.37 2.20
C THR A 152 -2.11 -3.46 3.67
N GLU A 153 -2.87 -4.17 4.50
CA GLU A 153 -2.47 -4.45 5.89
C GLU A 153 -1.20 -5.31 5.95
N MET A 154 -1.14 -6.36 5.13
CA MET A 154 0.06 -7.19 4.99
C MET A 154 1.26 -6.39 4.52
N LEU A 155 1.07 -5.46 3.58
CA LEU A 155 2.12 -4.56 3.09
C LEU A 155 2.71 -3.74 4.24
N VAL A 156 1.85 -3.05 5.01
CA VAL A 156 2.31 -2.23 6.15
C VAL A 156 2.96 -3.08 7.22
N ALA A 157 2.39 -4.24 7.55
CA ALA A 157 2.99 -5.17 8.52
C ALA A 157 4.35 -5.67 8.04
N ALA A 158 4.54 -5.94 6.74
CA ALA A 158 5.83 -6.34 6.19
C ALA A 158 6.88 -5.22 6.35
N ILE A 159 6.51 -3.97 6.05
CA ILE A 159 7.39 -2.80 6.22
C ILE A 159 7.76 -2.61 7.70
N GLU A 160 6.77 -2.71 8.60
CA GLU A 160 6.98 -2.64 10.06
C GLU A 160 7.98 -3.70 10.56
N ASN A 161 7.97 -4.89 9.95
CA ASN A 161 8.88 -6.00 10.26
C ASN A 161 10.15 -6.03 9.41
N ARG A 162 10.32 -5.09 8.46
CA ARG A 162 11.44 -5.04 7.50
C ARG A 162 11.59 -6.32 6.67
N ASP A 163 10.46 -6.97 6.41
CA ASP A 163 10.40 -8.22 5.68
C ASP A 163 10.18 -7.91 4.20
N THR A 164 11.28 -7.73 3.46
CA THR A 164 11.25 -7.36 2.04
C THR A 164 10.55 -8.42 1.17
N LEU A 165 10.64 -9.69 1.55
CA LEU A 165 9.96 -10.79 0.85
C LEU A 165 8.45 -10.72 1.04
N LYS A 166 7.97 -10.48 2.27
CA LYS A 166 6.53 -10.27 2.50
C LYS A 166 6.02 -8.97 1.89
N GLU A 167 6.85 -7.93 1.86
CA GLU A 167 6.48 -6.67 1.20
C GLU A 167 6.25 -6.92 -0.30
N LEU A 168 7.17 -7.63 -0.95
CA LEU A 168 7.06 -8.06 -2.34
C LEU A 168 5.81 -8.92 -2.57
N GLU A 169 5.57 -9.92 -1.73
CA GLU A 169 4.40 -10.79 -1.87
C GLU A 169 3.08 -10.03 -1.67
N ALA A 170 3.04 -9.03 -0.78
CA ALA A 170 1.90 -8.16 -0.60
C ALA A 170 1.62 -7.29 -1.84
N LEU A 171 2.67 -6.74 -2.47
CA LEU A 171 2.55 -5.99 -3.73
C LEU A 171 2.07 -6.89 -4.87
N LYS A 172 2.64 -8.09 -5.02
CA LYS A 172 2.18 -9.09 -5.99
C LYS A 172 0.71 -9.44 -5.76
N SER A 173 0.29 -9.67 -4.51
CA SER A 173 -1.10 -9.97 -4.16
C SER A 173 -2.06 -8.81 -4.48
N LEU A 174 -1.64 -7.56 -4.28
CA LEU A 174 -2.39 -6.39 -4.72
C LEU A 174 -2.53 -6.35 -6.25
N GLY A 175 -1.45 -6.68 -6.97
CA GLY A 175 -1.46 -6.83 -8.42
C GLY A 175 -2.47 -7.88 -8.88
N ASP A 176 -2.48 -9.06 -8.26
CA ASP A 176 -3.44 -10.13 -8.55
C ASP A 176 -4.88 -9.69 -8.29
N CYS A 177 -5.13 -8.98 -7.19
CA CYS A 177 -6.44 -8.45 -6.87
C CYS A 177 -6.96 -7.49 -7.96
N TYR A 178 -6.11 -6.58 -8.44
CA TYR A 178 -6.48 -5.67 -9.52
C TYR A 178 -6.63 -6.40 -10.86
N LEU A 179 -5.79 -7.40 -11.13
CA LEU A 179 -5.87 -8.20 -12.35
C LEU A 179 -7.19 -8.95 -12.44
N GLU A 180 -7.58 -9.65 -11.37
CA GLU A 180 -8.86 -10.36 -11.30
C GLU A 180 -10.05 -9.39 -11.38
N LYS A 181 -9.96 -8.24 -10.70
CA LYS A 181 -10.99 -7.19 -10.81
C LYS A 181 -11.14 -6.65 -12.23
N GLY A 182 -10.06 -6.47 -12.97
CA GLY A 182 -10.10 -6.07 -14.38
C GLY A 182 -10.68 -7.13 -15.32
N LYS A 183 -10.49 -8.42 -14.99
CA LYS A 183 -11.14 -9.54 -15.71
C LYS A 183 -12.64 -9.56 -15.46
N GLU A 184 -13.06 -9.39 -14.20
CA GLU A 184 -14.48 -9.40 -13.81
C GLU A 184 -15.27 -8.18 -14.29
N THR A 185 -14.75 -6.98 -14.01
CA THR A 185 -15.47 -5.71 -14.28
C THR A 185 -15.28 -5.21 -15.70
N SER A 186 -14.33 -5.79 -16.43
CA SER A 186 -13.85 -5.31 -17.72
C SER A 186 -13.28 -3.89 -17.75
N VAL A 187 -12.99 -3.29 -16.59
CA VAL A 187 -12.45 -1.93 -16.48
C VAL A 187 -10.95 -1.91 -16.76
N VAL A 188 -10.53 -1.14 -17.78
CA VAL A 188 -9.14 -1.03 -18.25
C VAL A 188 -8.19 -0.56 -17.15
N SER A 189 -8.60 0.45 -16.37
CA SER A 189 -7.74 1.03 -15.32
C SER A 189 -7.34 0.04 -14.23
N GLN A 190 -8.04 -1.09 -14.08
CA GLN A 190 -7.63 -2.14 -13.15
C GLN A 190 -6.40 -2.88 -13.64
N PHE A 191 -6.23 -3.07 -14.95
CA PHE A 191 -5.01 -3.67 -15.50
C PHE A 191 -3.80 -2.75 -15.34
N SER A 192 -3.98 -1.44 -15.54
CA SER A 192 -2.91 -0.46 -15.27
C SER A 192 -2.50 -0.47 -13.80
N LYS A 193 -3.46 -0.55 -12.87
CA LYS A 193 -3.17 -0.70 -11.43
C LYS A 193 -2.43 -2.00 -11.11
N ALA A 194 -2.79 -3.10 -11.75
CA ALA A 194 -2.08 -4.38 -11.61
C ALA A 194 -0.62 -4.27 -12.09
N ALA A 195 -0.41 -3.67 -13.28
CA ALA A 195 0.91 -3.43 -13.84
C ALA A 195 1.79 -2.58 -12.90
N THR A 196 1.25 -1.49 -12.33
CA THR A 196 1.98 -0.67 -11.34
C THR A 196 2.43 -1.49 -10.13
N MET A 197 1.56 -2.33 -9.58
CA MET A 197 1.89 -3.18 -8.43
C MET A 197 2.97 -4.21 -8.77
N TYR A 198 2.89 -4.87 -9.93
CA TYR A 198 3.92 -5.82 -10.36
C TYR A 198 5.26 -5.14 -10.63
N ASN A 199 5.25 -3.95 -11.26
CA ASN A 199 6.47 -3.16 -11.47
C ASN A 199 7.14 -2.78 -10.15
N LYS A 200 6.36 -2.34 -9.15
CA LYS A 200 6.89 -2.06 -7.81
C LYS A 200 7.48 -3.32 -7.17
N ALA A 201 6.82 -4.47 -7.30
CA ALA A 201 7.33 -5.76 -6.80
C ALA A 201 8.63 -6.18 -7.51
N LEU A 202 8.72 -6.03 -8.84
CA LEU A 202 9.93 -6.30 -9.63
C LEU A 202 11.10 -5.43 -9.21
N ALA A 203 10.85 -4.16 -8.89
CA ALA A 203 11.90 -3.27 -8.38
C ALA A 203 12.48 -3.72 -7.03
N MET A 204 11.75 -4.58 -6.29
CA MET A 204 12.19 -5.17 -5.04
C MET A 204 12.79 -6.58 -5.18
N CYS A 205 12.62 -7.24 -6.33
CA CYS A 205 13.17 -8.58 -6.56
C CYS A 205 14.69 -8.57 -6.44
N ASP A 206 15.22 -9.54 -5.69
CA ASP A 206 16.62 -9.90 -5.86
C ASP A 206 16.79 -10.66 -7.18
N LYS A 207 17.81 -10.29 -7.95
CA LYS A 207 18.15 -10.89 -9.26
C LYS A 207 18.56 -12.37 -9.16
N SER A 208 18.67 -12.89 -7.92
CA SER A 208 18.96 -14.29 -7.65
C SER A 208 17.72 -15.19 -7.77
N ASP A 209 16.50 -14.67 -7.57
CA ASP A 209 15.25 -15.43 -7.68
C ASP A 209 14.63 -15.30 -9.08
N ARG A 210 15.20 -16.06 -10.02
CA ARG A 210 14.83 -16.05 -11.44
C ARG A 210 13.40 -16.52 -11.69
N ASP A 211 12.88 -17.43 -10.87
CA ASP A 211 11.53 -18.01 -11.04
C ASP A 211 10.45 -16.99 -10.64
N LEU A 212 10.66 -16.30 -9.51
CA LEU A 212 9.77 -15.23 -9.06
C LEU A 212 9.81 -14.03 -10.03
N GLU A 213 11.01 -13.62 -10.45
CA GLU A 213 11.22 -12.55 -11.42
C GLU A 213 10.47 -12.85 -12.74
N GLN A 214 10.63 -14.06 -13.29
CA GLN A 214 9.92 -14.46 -14.50
C GLN A 214 8.40 -14.47 -14.30
N THR A 215 7.92 -15.00 -13.17
CA THR A 215 6.48 -15.01 -12.86
C THR A 215 5.89 -13.59 -12.83
N LEU A 216 6.61 -12.63 -12.25
CA LEU A 216 6.18 -11.23 -12.21
C LEU A 216 6.23 -10.58 -13.60
N HIS A 217 7.25 -10.88 -14.42
CA HIS A 217 7.32 -10.41 -15.80
C HIS A 217 6.16 -10.92 -16.66
N ASP A 218 5.81 -12.20 -16.54
CA ASP A 218 4.68 -12.78 -17.27
C ASP A 218 3.35 -12.12 -16.89
N ARG A 219 3.15 -11.89 -15.58
CA ARG A 219 1.96 -11.20 -15.04
C ARG A 219 1.89 -9.75 -15.47
N LEU A 220 3.01 -9.04 -15.45
CA LEU A 220 3.14 -7.66 -15.91
C LEU A 220 2.79 -7.55 -17.39
N SER A 221 3.44 -8.36 -18.23
CA SER A 221 3.21 -8.37 -19.68
C SER A 221 1.75 -8.64 -20.02
N TYR A 222 1.12 -9.60 -19.33
CA TYR A 222 -0.30 -9.87 -19.48
C TYR A 222 -1.19 -8.68 -19.07
N ALA A 223 -0.88 -8.00 -17.97
CA ALA A 223 -1.63 -6.83 -17.52
C ALA A 223 -1.52 -5.67 -18.53
N GLU A 224 -0.32 -5.38 -19.02
CA GLU A 224 -0.06 -4.32 -20.00
C GLU A 224 -0.75 -4.61 -21.35
N GLU A 225 -0.64 -5.84 -21.85
CA GLU A 225 -1.32 -6.26 -23.09
C GLU A 225 -2.84 -6.07 -22.97
N ARG A 226 -3.42 -6.42 -21.81
CA ARG A 226 -4.85 -6.28 -21.55
C ARG A 226 -5.28 -4.83 -21.40
N ALA A 227 -4.44 -3.95 -20.86
CA ALA A 227 -4.68 -2.52 -20.84
C ALA A 227 -4.72 -1.95 -22.26
N ALA A 228 -3.66 -2.20 -23.05
CA ALA A 228 -3.50 -1.67 -24.41
C ALA A 228 -4.59 -2.17 -25.39
N LYS A 229 -4.92 -3.47 -25.37
CA LYS A 229 -5.94 -4.04 -26.26
C LYS A 229 -7.33 -3.44 -26.06
N ARG A 230 -7.66 -3.02 -24.83
CA ARG A 230 -8.98 -2.46 -24.53
C ARG A 230 -9.05 -0.96 -24.82
N GLU A 231 -7.95 -0.22 -24.67
CA GLU A 231 -7.85 1.19 -25.12
C GLU A 231 -8.11 1.30 -26.62
N LEU A 232 -7.45 0.46 -27.44
CA LEU A 232 -7.66 0.41 -28.89
C LEU A 232 -9.12 0.06 -29.28
N SER A 233 -9.79 -0.77 -28.49
CA SER A 233 -11.20 -1.15 -28.71
C SER A 233 -12.17 -0.02 -28.37
N LEU A 234 -11.87 0.77 -27.34
CA LEU A 234 -12.64 1.97 -26.96
C LEU A 234 -12.55 3.04 -28.06
N ASP A 235 -11.34 3.30 -28.57
CA ASP A 235 -11.13 4.28 -29.65
C ASP A 235 -11.82 3.85 -30.95
N ALA A 236 -11.74 2.57 -31.32
CA ALA A 236 -12.45 2.03 -32.50
C ALA A 236 -13.99 2.00 -32.33
N GLY A 237 -14.49 2.01 -31.11
CA GLY A 237 -15.92 2.15 -30.80
C GLY A 237 -16.41 3.60 -30.98
N ILE A 238 -15.62 4.57 -30.51
CA ILE A 238 -15.91 6.00 -30.63
C ILE A 238 -15.91 6.45 -32.11
N ILE A 239 -14.97 5.94 -32.93
CA ILE A 239 -14.94 6.24 -34.37
C ILE A 239 -16.19 5.71 -35.08
N ARG A 240 -16.69 4.53 -34.71
CA ARG A 240 -17.93 3.97 -35.30
C ARG A 240 -19.20 4.72 -34.91
N THR A 241 -19.29 5.23 -33.69
CA THR A 241 -20.47 6.00 -33.26
C THR A 241 -20.47 7.42 -33.82
N ALA A 242 -19.29 8.02 -34.05
CA ALA A 242 -19.16 9.29 -34.75
C ALA A 242 -19.52 9.17 -36.25
N GLY A 243 -19.09 8.10 -36.93
CA GLY A 243 -19.42 7.85 -38.33
C GLY A 243 -20.91 7.60 -38.58
N ALA A 244 -21.63 7.00 -37.63
CA ALA A 244 -23.08 6.75 -37.75
C ALA A 244 -23.95 8.01 -37.56
N SER A 245 -23.39 9.13 -37.10
CA SER A 245 -24.13 10.38 -36.87
C SER A 245 -24.03 11.36 -38.04
N GLN A 246 -23.27 11.06 -39.10
CA GLN A 246 -23.09 11.92 -40.28
C GLN A 246 -23.92 11.52 -41.51
N ASP A 247 -24.63 10.39 -41.48
CA ASP A 247 -25.38 9.86 -42.64
C ASP A 247 -26.85 10.33 -42.73
N HIS A 248 -27.25 11.41 -42.04
CA HIS A 248 -28.61 11.97 -42.09
C HIS A 248 -28.67 13.44 -42.53
N LEU A 249 -27.82 13.83 -43.49
CA LEU A 249 -28.03 15.06 -44.27
C LEU A 249 -28.49 14.69 -45.69
N HIS A 250 -29.82 14.71 -45.86
CA HIS A 250 -30.54 14.53 -47.10
C HIS A 250 -30.19 15.67 -48.09
N PRO A 251 -29.76 15.40 -49.33
CA PRO A 251 -29.63 16.42 -50.35
C PRO A 251 -30.97 16.55 -51.08
N ASP A 252 -31.87 17.39 -50.55
CA ASP A 252 -33.01 17.89 -51.33
C ASP A 252 -32.75 19.35 -51.71
N ILE A 253 -32.18 19.54 -52.90
CA ILE A 253 -32.33 20.79 -53.64
C ILE A 253 -32.86 20.42 -55.02
N GLN A 254 -34.18 20.46 -55.11
CA GLN A 254 -34.90 20.40 -56.37
C GLN A 254 -34.60 21.65 -57.21
N ARG A 255 -34.11 21.38 -58.41
CA ARG A 255 -34.24 22.18 -59.63
C ARG A 255 -35.69 22.60 -59.86
N TRP A 256 -36.00 23.91 -59.85
CA TRP A 256 -37.03 24.54 -60.68
C TRP A 256 -36.61 26.01 -60.99
N GLU A 257 -36.59 26.31 -62.30
CA GLU A 257 -36.62 27.60 -63.02
C GLU A 257 -35.67 28.76 -62.62
#